data_AF-A0A316GFU9-F1
#
_entry.id   AF-A0A316GFU9-F1
#
_cell.length_a   1.000
_cell.length_b   1.000
_cell.length_c   1.000
_cell.angle_alpha   90.00
_cell.angle_beta   90.00
_cell.angle_gamma   90.00
#
_symmetry.space_group_name_H-M   'P 1'
#
loop_
_entity.id
_entity.type
_entity.pdbx_description
1 polymer ?
#
loop_
_entity_poly.entity_id
_entity_poly.type
_entity_poly.pdbx_seq_one_letter_code
_entity_poly.pdbx_strand_id
1 'polypeptide(L)' 'MNKFGPSRSEIKLRLAISLAGLALLVGAYAFNGIGGIASLEIAIIGTAFFGGSAIWCVTRLRRKDDP' A
#
# COMPACT_ATOMS: atom_id res chain seq x y z
N MET A 1 -10.17 1.79 27.57
CA MET A 1 -8.71 1.92 27.71
C MET A 1 -8.04 0.94 26.75
N ASN A 2 -7.46 1.41 25.64
CA ASN A 2 -6.56 0.62 24.79
C ASN A 2 -5.53 1.59 24.18
N LYS A 3 -4.44 1.80 24.92
CA LYS A 3 -3.48 2.91 24.80
C LYS A 3 -2.31 2.61 23.83
N PHE A 4 -2.44 1.58 22.98
CA PHE A 4 -1.39 1.12 22.05
C PHE A 4 -1.93 0.74 20.65
N GLY A 5 -3.00 1.38 20.20
CA GLY A 5 -3.42 1.32 18.80
C GLY A 5 -2.78 2.49 18.02
N PRO A 6 -2.16 2.26 16.84
CA PRO A 6 -1.66 3.35 16.00
C PRO A 6 -2.78 4.37 15.75
N SER A 7 -2.45 5.66 15.84
CA SER A 7 -3.44 6.72 15.68
C SER A 7 -4.09 6.66 14.29
N ARG A 8 -5.35 7.10 14.16
CA ARG A 8 -6.05 7.09 12.85
C ARG A 8 -5.26 7.88 11.79
N SER A 9 -4.55 8.93 12.21
CA SER A 9 -3.70 9.75 11.35
C SER A 9 -2.48 8.98 10.84
N GLU A 10 -1.82 8.18 11.68
CA GLU A 10 -0.69 7.35 11.26
C GLU A 10 -1.10 6.24 10.29
N ILE A 11 -2.28 5.62 10.48
CA ILE A 11 -2.79 4.60 9.54
C ILE A 11 -3.15 5.24 8.19
N LYS A 12 -3.80 6.42 8.20
CA LYS A 12 -4.10 7.16 6.97
C LYS A 12 -2.84 7.62 6.24
N LEU A 13 -1.82 8.08 6.95
CA LEU A 13 -0.53 8.45 6.38
C LEU A 13 0.19 7.24 5.78
N ARG A 14 0.22 6.10 6.50
CA ARG A 14 0.75 4.84 5.96
C ARG A 14 -0.01 4.39 4.71
N LEU A 15 -1.34 4.50 4.72
CA LEU A 15 -2.17 4.20 3.55
C LEU A 15 -1.82 5.12 2.37
N ALA A 16 -1.72 6.43 2.60
CA ALA A 16 -1.40 7.41 1.57
C ALA A 16 -0.01 7.19 0.97
N ILE A 17 1.02 6.92 1.78
CA ILE A 17 2.37 6.60 1.31
C ILE A 17 2.36 5.29 0.53
N SER A 18 1.62 4.28 1.00
CA SER A 18 1.53 3.00 0.32
C SER A 18 0.83 3.12 -1.04
N LEU A 19 -0.24 3.93 -1.12
CA LEU A 19 -0.93 4.24 -2.37
C LEU A 19 -0.04 5.04 -3.32
N ALA A 20 0.69 6.03 -2.81
CA ALA A 20 1.61 6.85 -3.60
C ALA A 20 2.75 6.01 -4.17
N GLY A 21 3.34 5.12 -3.36
CA GLY A 21 4.36 4.16 -3.81
C GLY A 21 3.83 3.19 -4.86
N LEU A 22 2.60 2.69 -4.68
CA LEU A 22 1.94 1.83 -5.67
C LEU A 22 1.66 2.57 -6.98
N ALA A 23 1.15 3.80 -6.91
CA ALA A 23 0.87 4.63 -8.07
C ALA A 23 2.16 4.99 -8.84
N LEU A 24 3.24 5.30 -8.12
CA LEU A 24 4.56 5.52 -8.71
C LEU A 24 5.12 4.26 -9.35
N LEU A 25 4.96 3.09 -8.73
CA LEU A 25 5.40 1.81 -9.29
C LEU A 25 4.64 1.47 -10.58
N VAL A 26 3.31 1.61 -10.57
CA VAL A 26 2.46 1.42 -11.75
C VAL A 26 2.81 2.43 -12.84
N GLY A 27 3.02 3.71 -12.47
CA GLY A 27 3.42 4.76 -13.39
C GLY A 27 4.79 4.49 -14.01
N ALA A 28 5.79 4.13 -13.19
CA ALA A 28 7.13 3.78 -13.67
C ALA A 28 7.08 2.63 -14.68
N TYR A 29 6.23 1.63 -14.43
CA TYR A 29 6.02 0.50 -15.33
C TYR A 29 5.30 0.90 -16.62
N ALA A 30 4.28 1.77 -16.55
CA ALA A 30 3.57 2.28 -17.71
C ALA A 30 4.44 3.16 -18.61
N PHE A 31 5.37 3.94 -18.02
CA PHE A 31 6.26 4.84 -18.76
C PHE A 31 7.56 4.17 -19.25
N ASN A 32 8.18 3.27 -18.46
CA ASN A 32 9.45 2.63 -18.85
C ASN A 32 9.26 1.26 -19.52
N GLY A 33 8.08 0.65 -19.42
CA GLY A 33 7.83 -0.67 -19.96
C GLY A 33 8.55 -1.80 -19.20
N ILE A 34 8.22 -3.03 -19.59
CA ILE A 34 8.70 -4.26 -18.96
C ILE A 34 9.93 -4.75 -19.72
N GLY A 35 11.11 -4.24 -19.37
CA GLY A 35 12.36 -4.56 -20.08
C GLY A 35 12.89 -5.98 -19.85
N GLY A 36 12.31 -6.75 -18.92
CA GLY A 36 12.73 -8.12 -18.64
C GLY A 36 12.07 -8.74 -17.41
N ILE A 37 12.35 -10.03 -17.14
CA ILE A 37 11.79 -10.80 -16.02
C ILE A 37 11.99 -10.08 -14.67
N ALA A 38 13.16 -9.46 -14.47
CA ALA A 38 13.45 -8.68 -13.27
C ALA A 38 12.44 -7.55 -13.01
N SER A 39 12.01 -6.83 -14.05
CA SER A 39 11.01 -5.76 -13.91
C SER A 39 9.61 -6.30 -13.58
N LEU A 40 9.28 -7.50 -14.07
CA LEU A 40 8.03 -8.18 -13.73
C LEU A 40 8.04 -8.65 -12.26
N GLU A 41 9.14 -9.22 -11.78
CA GLU A 41 9.30 -9.60 -10.37
C GLU A 41 9.18 -8.39 -9.43
N ILE A 42 9.84 -7.28 -9.77
CA ILE A 42 9.73 -6.03 -9.00
C ILE A 42 8.30 -5.50 -9.01
N ALA A 43 7.61 -5.58 -10.15
CA ALA A 43 6.21 -5.17 -10.25
C ALA A 43 5.30 -6.06 -9.37
N ILE A 44 5.49 -7.37 -9.39
CA ILE A 44 4.70 -8.34 -8.61
C ILE A 44 4.96 -8.16 -7.12
N ILE A 45 6.23 -8.16 -6.69
CA ILE A 45 6.61 -8.03 -5.28
C ILE A 45 6.23 -6.64 -4.76
N GLY A 46 6.48 -5.58 -5.55
CA GLY A 46 6.10 -4.21 -5.21
C GLY A 46 4.58 -4.08 -5.07
N THR A 47 3.82 -4.56 -6.04
CA THR A 47 2.35 -4.53 -5.98
C THR A 47 1.81 -5.35 -4.83
N ALA A 48 2.38 -6.53 -4.55
CA ALA A 48 1.98 -7.36 -3.42
C ALA A 48 2.31 -6.69 -2.07
N PHE A 49 3.47 -6.04 -1.95
CA PHE A 49 3.90 -5.39 -0.71
C PHE A 49 3.13 -4.09 -0.44
N PHE A 50 3.05 -3.19 -1.43
CA PHE A 50 2.32 -1.93 -1.33
C PHE A 50 0.81 -2.17 -1.32
N GLY A 51 0.30 -3.05 -2.18
CA GLY A 51 -1.11 -3.44 -2.21
C GLY A 51 -1.53 -4.15 -0.93
N GLY A 52 -0.73 -5.10 -0.42
CA GLY A 52 -0.98 -5.76 0.85
C GLY A 52 -0.99 -4.80 2.05
N SER A 53 -0.05 -3.86 2.08
CA SER A 53 0.00 -2.80 3.10
C SER A 53 -1.21 -1.85 3.03
N ALA A 54 -1.65 -1.50 1.82
CA ALA A 54 -2.84 -0.67 1.61
C ALA A 54 -4.12 -1.39 2.04
N ILE A 55 -4.30 -2.66 1.63
CA ILE A 55 -5.45 -3.49 2.05
C ILE A 55 -5.47 -3.67 3.56
N TRP A 56 -4.32 -3.92 4.19
CA TRP A 56 -4.22 -4.05 5.64
C TRP A 56 -4.61 -2.75 6.36
N CYS A 57 -4.14 -1.59 5.88
CA CYS A 57 -4.55 -0.29 6.43
C CYS A 57 -6.05 -0.03 6.25
N VAL A 58 -6.62 -0.28 5.06
CA VAL A 58 -8.07 -0.12 4.79
C VAL A 58 -8.89 -1.05 5.68
N THR A 59 -8.46 -2.30 5.85
CA THR A 59 -9.14 -3.28 6.70
C THR A 59 -9.12 -2.85 8.16
N ARG A 60 -8.00 -2.31 8.65
CA ARG A 60 -7.85 -1.73 10.00
C ARG A 60 -8.67 -0.46 10.22
N LEU A 61 -8.85 0.36 9.18
CA LEU A 61 -9.72 1.53 9.19
C LEU A 61 -11.20 1.12 9.22
N ARG A 62 -11.62 0.15 8.39
CA ARG A 62 -13.01 -0.35 8.33
C ARG A 62 -13.45 -1.13 9.56
N ARG A 63 -12.56 -1.90 10.21
CA ARG A 63 -12.87 -2.68 11.43
C ARG A 63 -13.20 -1.83 12.68
N LYS A 64 -13.30 -0.51 12.56
CA LYS A 64 -13.58 0.41 13.68
C LYS A 64 -14.85 1.25 13.47
N ASP A 65 -15.63 0.92 12.43
CA ASP A 65 -16.98 1.44 12.18
C ASP A 65 -18.09 0.45 12.56
N ASP A 66 -17.80 -0.58 13.36
CA ASP A 66 -18.84 -1.33 14.07
C ASP A 66 -19.05 -0.66 15.45
N PRO A 67 -20.25 -0.11 15.72
CA PRO A 67 -20.60 0.59 16.97
C PRO A 67 -20.57 -0.31 18.22
#